data_AF-E0XNS8-F1
#
_entry.id   AF-E0XNS8-F1
#
_cell.length_a   1.000
_cell.length_b   1.000
_cell.length_c   1.000
_cell.angle_alpha   90.00
_cell.angle_beta   90.00
_cell.angle_gamma   90.00
#
_symmetry.space_group_name_H-M   'P 1'
#
loop_
_entity.id
_entity.type
_entity.pdbx_description
1 polymer ?
#
loop_
_entity_poly.entity_id
_entity_poly.type
_entity_poly.pdbx_seq_one_letter_code
_entity_poly.pdbx_strand_id
1 'polypeptide(L)'
;MSPAHNSLEAEILGLEREFLCAMSAGNVEALVQPCQNLFTRAYDSLSQGVVSPRTTRHLVRVAARIRTVSSALASIETEHLAITKRLRTQAAQYLEQTTPFSLASQSAPMSDDSASFAPYRRWFLDNFSNPYPSAYE
;
A
#
# COMPACT_ATOMS: atom_id res chain seq x y z
N MET A 1 41.74 3.89 -27.53
CA MET A 1 40.48 4.15 -26.79
C MET A 1 40.59 3.44 -25.45
N SER A 2 40.44 4.16 -24.33
CA SER A 2 40.66 3.56 -23.00
C SER A 2 39.56 2.53 -22.65
N PRO A 3 39.90 1.34 -22.13
CA PRO A 3 38.93 0.29 -21.79
C PRO A 3 37.87 0.74 -20.76
N ALA A 4 38.20 1.75 -19.94
CA ALA A 4 37.28 2.33 -18.96
C ALA A 4 36.04 3.00 -19.58
N HIS A 5 36.15 3.58 -20.79
CA HIS A 5 35.01 4.25 -21.43
C HIS A 5 33.94 3.27 -21.91
N ASN A 6 34.38 2.09 -22.42
CA ASN A 6 33.48 1.07 -22.92
C ASN A 6 32.73 0.37 -21.77
N SER A 7 33.36 0.26 -20.60
CA SER A 7 32.72 -0.28 -19.38
C SER A 7 31.61 0.64 -18.90
N LEU A 8 31.88 1.94 -18.73
CA LEU A 8 30.91 2.88 -18.17
C LEU A 8 29.67 3.04 -19.06
N GLU A 9 29.84 3.14 -20.38
CA GLU A 9 28.71 3.24 -21.32
C GLU A 9 27.84 1.98 -21.29
N ALA A 10 28.44 0.79 -21.25
CA ALA A 10 27.71 -0.46 -21.14
C ALA A 10 26.94 -0.57 -19.82
N GLU A 11 27.54 -0.13 -18.71
CA GLU A 11 26.92 -0.13 -17.40
C GLU A 11 25.74 0.85 -17.32
N ILE A 12 25.84 2.03 -17.94
CA ILE A 12 24.72 2.99 -18.02
C ILE A 12 23.52 2.40 -18.77
N LEU A 13 23.78 1.73 -19.90
CA LEU A 13 22.72 1.08 -20.69
C LEU A 13 22.15 -0.15 -19.97
N GLY A 14 22.99 -0.90 -19.26
CA GLY A 14 22.57 -2.00 -18.39
C GLY A 14 21.63 -1.52 -17.29
N LEU A 15 22.00 -0.44 -16.60
CA LEU A 15 21.17 0.17 -15.57
C LEU A 15 19.81 0.62 -16.10
N GLU A 16 19.76 1.22 -17.28
CA GLU A 16 18.49 1.62 -17.90
C GLU A 16 17.57 0.41 -18.15
N ARG A 17 18.12 -0.70 -18.65
CA ARG A 17 17.36 -1.92 -18.88
C ARG A 17 16.87 -2.52 -17.57
N GLU A 18 17.75 -2.63 -16.58
CA GLU A 18 17.41 -3.17 -15.26
C GLU A 18 16.35 -2.31 -14.57
N PHE A 19 16.47 -0.99 -14.65
CA PHE A 19 15.46 -0.05 -14.15
C PHE A 19 14.09 -0.30 -14.74
N LEU A 20 13.99 -0.45 -16.07
CA LEU A 20 12.71 -0.73 -16.72
C LEU A 20 12.16 -2.12 -16.34
N CYS A 21 13.02 -3.13 -16.19
CA CYS A 21 12.61 -4.46 -15.73
C CYS A 21 12.10 -4.42 -14.28
N ALA A 22 12.82 -3.77 -13.38
CA ALA A 22 12.44 -3.59 -11.98
C ALA A 22 11.13 -2.83 -11.82
N MET A 23 10.92 -1.79 -12.64
CA MET A 23 9.66 -1.06 -12.71
C MET A 23 8.49 -1.97 -13.09
N SER A 24 8.67 -2.86 -14.07
CA SER A 24 7.63 -3.82 -14.46
C SER A 24 7.37 -4.89 -13.40
N ALA A 25 8.38 -5.26 -12.61
CA ALA A 25 8.29 -6.27 -11.56
C ALA A 25 7.88 -5.69 -10.20
N GLY A 26 7.80 -4.36 -10.07
CA GLY A 26 7.54 -3.68 -8.79
C GLY A 26 8.68 -3.77 -7.77
N ASN A 27 9.90 -4.13 -8.19
CA ASN A 27 11.05 -4.30 -7.31
C ASN A 27 12.15 -3.28 -7.60
N VAL A 28 11.90 -2.02 -7.26
CA VAL A 28 12.82 -0.90 -7.54
C VAL A 28 13.86 -0.71 -6.42
N GLU A 29 13.61 -1.21 -5.21
CA GLU A 29 14.52 -1.08 -4.06
C GLU A 29 15.89 -1.70 -4.33
N ALA A 30 15.93 -2.86 -5.00
CA ALA A 30 17.17 -3.54 -5.36
C ALA A 30 18.11 -2.70 -6.26
N LEU A 31 17.58 -1.67 -6.94
CA LEU A 31 18.34 -0.82 -7.85
C LEU A 31 18.84 0.49 -7.24
N VAL A 32 18.44 0.82 -6.01
CA VAL A 32 18.85 2.08 -5.36
C VAL A 32 20.37 2.12 -5.22
N GLN A 33 20.97 1.06 -4.65
CA GLN A 33 22.41 1.00 -4.43
C GLN A 33 23.22 0.93 -5.75
N PRO A 34 22.86 0.07 -6.73
CA PRO A 34 23.49 0.08 -8.05
C PRO A 34 23.43 1.45 -8.76
N CYS A 35 22.28 2.12 -8.74
CA CYS A 35 22.12 3.46 -9.30
C CYS A 35 23.10 4.44 -8.64
N GLN A 36 23.12 4.49 -7.31
CA GLN A 36 23.95 5.44 -6.57
C GLN A 36 25.44 5.22 -6.82
N ASN A 37 25.90 3.97 -6.79
CA ASN A 37 27.28 3.61 -7.08
C ASN A 37 27.68 4.02 -8.50
N LEU A 38 26.82 3.75 -9.49
CA LEU A 38 27.09 4.10 -10.88
C LEU A 38 27.16 5.61 -11.09
N PHE A 39 26.20 6.37 -10.55
CA PHE A 39 26.20 7.83 -10.70
C PHE A 39 27.37 8.50 -9.98
N THR A 40 27.79 7.97 -8.82
CA THR A 40 28.98 8.46 -8.11
C THR A 40 30.24 8.26 -8.93
N ARG A 41 30.46 7.03 -9.42
CA ARG A 41 31.62 6.73 -10.28
C ARG A 41 31.59 7.49 -11.61
N ALA A 42 30.40 7.70 -12.17
CA ALA A 42 30.23 8.48 -13.39
C ALA A 42 30.59 9.96 -13.15
N TYR A 43 30.21 10.52 -11.99
CA TYR A 43 30.60 11.87 -11.59
C TYR A 43 32.12 12.00 -11.43
N ASP A 44 32.75 11.06 -10.72
CA ASP A 44 34.22 11.06 -10.54
C ASP A 44 34.94 10.99 -11.89
N SER A 45 34.49 10.10 -12.77
CA SER A 45 35.06 9.95 -14.12
C SER A 45 34.87 11.22 -14.96
N LEU A 46 33.71 11.88 -14.84
CA LEU A 46 33.42 13.14 -15.53
C LEU A 46 34.33 14.26 -15.03
N SER A 47 34.53 14.36 -13.70
CA SER A 47 35.38 15.37 -13.08
C SER A 47 36.86 15.23 -13.47
N GLN A 48 37.30 14.01 -13.75
CA GLN A 48 38.64 13.69 -14.21
C GLN A 48 38.82 13.84 -15.74
N GLY A 49 37.77 14.21 -16.48
CA GLY A 49 37.85 14.41 -17.93
C GLY A 49 38.03 13.11 -18.74
N VAL A 50 37.84 11.95 -18.11
CA VAL A 50 37.99 10.61 -18.72
C VAL A 50 36.65 10.04 -19.17
N VAL A 51 35.70 10.88 -19.58
CA VAL A 51 34.42 10.43 -20.14
C VAL A 51 34.23 11.05 -21.52
N SER A 52 33.88 10.22 -22.50
CA SER A 52 33.62 10.71 -23.85
C SER A 52 32.32 11.56 -23.88
N PRO A 53 32.21 12.56 -24.76
CA PRO A 53 30.98 13.35 -24.91
C PRO A 53 29.74 12.49 -25.22
N ARG A 54 29.94 11.37 -25.92
CA ARG A 54 28.88 10.40 -26.22
C ARG A 54 28.37 9.73 -24.95
N THR A 55 29.28 9.21 -24.13
CA THR A 55 28.95 8.54 -22.86
C THR A 55 28.27 9.52 -21.90
N THR A 56 28.74 10.78 -21.83
CA THR A 56 28.08 11.84 -21.04
C THR A 56 26.63 12.08 -21.50
N ARG A 57 26.38 12.12 -22.82
CA ARG A 57 25.03 12.29 -23.36
C ARG A 57 24.11 11.13 -22.95
N HIS A 58 24.62 9.89 -22.98
CA HIS A 58 23.87 8.72 -22.52
C HIS A 58 23.58 8.79 -21.02
N LEU A 59 24.58 9.12 -20.19
CA LEU A 59 24.41 9.29 -18.75
C LEU A 59 23.29 10.30 -18.43
N VAL A 60 23.33 11.49 -19.04
CA VAL A 60 22.33 12.54 -18.81
C VAL A 60 20.94 12.08 -19.23
N ARG A 61 20.83 11.37 -20.36
CA ARG A 61 19.55 10.85 -20.84
C ARG A 61 18.94 9.83 -19.86
N VAL A 62 19.75 8.88 -19.37
CA VAL A 62 19.30 7.86 -18.43
C VAL A 62 18.92 8.50 -17.10
N ALA A 63 19.75 9.41 -16.58
CA ALA A 63 19.45 10.15 -15.35
C ALA A 63 18.14 10.93 -15.44
N ALA A 64 17.89 11.61 -16.57
CA ALA A 64 16.65 12.35 -16.81
C ALA A 64 15.41 11.44 -16.83
N ARG A 65 15.53 10.25 -17.44
CA ARG A 65 14.46 9.24 -17.47
C ARG A 65 14.13 8.73 -16.08
N ILE A 66 15.15 8.31 -15.33
CA ILE A 66 14.98 7.84 -13.94
C ILE A 66 14.33 8.94 -13.11
N ARG A 67 14.84 10.17 -13.16
CA ARG A 67 14.25 11.31 -12.44
C ARG A 67 12.78 11.51 -12.78
N THR A 68 12.43 11.49 -14.06
CA THR A 68 11.04 11.69 -14.50
C THR A 68 10.13 10.63 -13.91
N VAL A 69 10.50 9.35 -14.02
CA VAL A 69 9.72 8.23 -13.50
C VAL A 69 9.63 8.29 -11.98
N SER A 70 10.75 8.48 -11.27
CA SER A 70 10.77 8.60 -9.82
C SER A 70 9.91 9.76 -9.32
N SER A 71 9.94 10.92 -10.00
CA SER A 71 9.10 12.06 -9.63
C SER A 71 7.61 11.80 -9.81
N ALA A 72 7.23 11.10 -10.89
CA ALA A 72 5.84 10.71 -11.14
C ALA A 72 5.35 9.71 -10.09
N LEU A 73 6.18 8.72 -9.74
CA LEU A 73 5.87 7.75 -8.68
C LEU A 73 5.67 8.44 -7.32
N ALA A 74 6.57 9.34 -6.93
CA ALA A 74 6.45 10.10 -5.69
C ALA A 74 5.16 10.94 -5.67
N SER A 75 4.81 11.57 -6.80
CA SER A 75 3.55 12.32 -6.92
C SER A 75 2.33 11.41 -6.74
N ILE A 76 2.30 10.25 -7.39
CA ILE A 76 1.20 9.28 -7.25
C ILE A 76 1.07 8.81 -5.80
N GLU A 77 2.19 8.51 -5.14
CA GLU A 77 2.22 8.10 -3.73
C GLU A 77 1.64 9.19 -2.83
N THR A 78 2.01 10.46 -3.04
CA THR A 78 1.47 11.58 -2.27
C THR A 78 -0.04 11.75 -2.43
N GLU A 79 -0.56 11.63 -3.66
CA GLU A 79 -1.99 11.70 -3.93
C GLU A 79 -2.73 10.50 -3.33
N HIS A 80 -2.17 9.30 -3.42
CA HIS A 80 -2.73 8.10 -2.81
C HIS A 80 -2.85 8.23 -1.28
N LEU A 81 -1.82 8.76 -0.62
CA LEU A 81 -1.85 9.03 0.82
C LEU A 81 -2.90 10.11 1.17
N ALA A 82 -3.03 11.16 0.36
CA ALA A 82 -4.03 12.20 0.55
C ALA A 82 -5.47 11.66 0.42
N ILE A 83 -5.72 10.83 -0.60
CA ILE A 83 -7.02 10.15 -0.80
C ILE A 83 -7.33 9.23 0.39
N THR A 84 -6.36 8.41 0.80
CA THR A 84 -6.52 7.47 1.93
C THR A 84 -6.86 8.23 3.21
N LYS A 85 -6.16 9.34 3.48
CA LYS A 85 -6.43 10.21 4.63
C LYS A 85 -7.83 10.81 4.56
N ARG A 86 -8.23 11.34 3.39
CA ARG A 86 -9.56 11.91 3.17
C ARG A 86 -10.67 10.88 3.40
N LEU A 87 -10.51 9.68 2.85
CA LEU A 87 -11.47 8.59 3.02
C LEU A 87 -11.63 8.22 4.49
N ARG A 88 -10.52 8.13 5.22
CA ARG A 88 -10.52 7.85 6.67
C ARG A 88 -11.24 8.94 7.46
N THR A 89 -10.99 10.21 7.14
CA THR A 89 -11.69 11.34 7.79
C THR A 89 -13.18 11.33 7.47
N GLN A 90 -13.57 11.05 6.23
CA GLN A 90 -14.98 10.95 5.84
C GLN A 90 -15.67 9.78 6.54
N ALA A 91 -15.04 8.62 6.61
CA ALA A 91 -15.59 7.46 7.32
C ALA A 91 -15.80 7.75 8.81
N ALA A 92 -14.84 8.41 9.47
CA ALA A 92 -14.98 8.85 10.85
C ALA A 92 -16.15 9.84 11.02
N GLN A 93 -16.27 10.83 10.13
CA GLN A 93 -17.38 11.78 10.14
C GLN A 93 -18.74 11.10 9.95
N TYR A 94 -18.86 10.13 9.05
CA TYR A 94 -20.10 9.37 8.88
C TYR A 94 -20.45 8.55 10.13
N LEU A 95 -19.46 7.94 10.78
CA LEU A 95 -19.68 7.20 12.03
C LEU A 95 -20.09 8.13 13.19
N GLU A 96 -19.54 9.35 13.26
CA GLU A 96 -19.90 10.35 14.26
C GLU A 96 -21.27 11.00 13.99
N GLN A 97 -21.61 11.24 12.71
CA GLN A 97 -22.91 11.77 12.28
C GLN A 97 -24.03 10.73 12.32
N THR A 98 -23.68 9.45 12.27
CA THR A 98 -24.59 8.39 12.70
C THR A 98 -24.65 8.45 14.22
N THR A 99 -25.35 9.47 14.73
CA THR A 99 -25.93 9.50 16.08
C THR A 99 -26.32 8.09 16.48
N PRO A 100 -26.03 7.65 17.72
CA PRO A 100 -26.22 6.27 18.12
C PRO A 100 -27.59 5.85 17.65
N PHE A 101 -27.69 4.67 17.02
CA PHE A 101 -28.97 3.99 16.96
C PHE A 101 -29.54 4.11 18.36
N SER A 102 -30.49 5.02 18.54
CA SER A 102 -31.48 4.88 19.57
C SER A 102 -32.21 3.62 19.13
N LEU A 103 -31.63 2.47 19.50
CA LEU A 103 -32.31 1.51 20.35
C LEU A 103 -32.81 2.28 21.58
N ALA A 104 -33.64 3.30 21.36
CA ALA A 104 -34.67 3.66 22.28
C ALA A 104 -35.35 2.33 22.46
N SER A 105 -35.19 1.83 23.68
CA SER A 105 -35.95 0.77 24.28
C SER A 105 -37.42 1.06 24.00
N GLN A 106 -37.90 0.75 22.80
CA GLN A 106 -39.26 0.37 22.59
C GLN A 106 -39.30 -1.03 23.15
N SER A 107 -39.35 -1.10 24.48
CA SER A 107 -40.11 -2.13 25.14
C SER A 107 -41.53 -1.97 24.59
N ALA A 108 -41.78 -2.57 23.43
CA ALA A 108 -43.11 -3.00 23.09
C ALA A 108 -43.62 -3.70 24.36
N PRO A 109 -44.84 -3.39 24.85
CA PRO A 109 -45.41 -4.19 25.91
C PRO A 109 -45.30 -5.63 25.40
N MET A 110 -44.50 -6.45 26.08
CA MET A 110 -44.45 -7.87 25.77
C MET A 110 -45.89 -8.33 25.92
N SER A 111 -46.60 -8.49 24.80
CA SER A 111 -47.78 -9.33 24.78
C SER A 111 -47.31 -10.62 25.41
N ASP A 112 -47.90 -10.98 26.54
CA ASP A 112 -47.59 -12.19 27.25
C ASP A 112 -48.09 -13.38 26.41
N ASP A 113 -47.42 -13.60 25.28
CA ASP A 113 -47.62 -14.72 24.34
C ASP A 113 -47.05 -16.01 24.95
N SER A 114 -46.69 -16.01 26.23
CA SER A 114 -46.29 -17.19 27.00
C SER A 114 -47.31 -18.33 26.91
N ALA A 115 -48.59 -18.00 26.69
CA ALA A 115 -49.65 -18.99 26.46
C ALA A 115 -49.56 -19.66 25.08
N SER A 116 -49.19 -18.92 24.03
CA SER A 116 -49.12 -19.42 22.66
C SER A 116 -48.01 -20.45 22.45
N PHE A 117 -46.92 -20.32 23.22
CA PHE A 117 -45.77 -21.24 23.16
C PHE A 117 -45.79 -22.30 24.26
N ALA A 118 -46.81 -22.36 25.11
CA ALA A 118 -46.88 -23.32 26.21
C ALA A 118 -46.72 -24.80 25.81
N PRO A 119 -47.31 -25.28 24.69
CA PRO A 119 -47.12 -26.67 24.25
C PRO A 119 -45.68 -26.96 23.85
N TYR A 120 -45.05 -26.03 23.12
CA TYR A 120 -43.66 -26.18 22.66
C TYR A 120 -42.66 -26.06 23.82
N ARG A 121 -42.93 -25.15 24.76
CA ARG A 121 -42.13 -24.98 25.98
C ARG A 121 -42.08 -26.27 26.79
N ARG A 122 -43.20 -26.97 26.92
CA ARG A 122 -43.30 -28.22 27.67
C ARG A 122 -42.52 -29.34 27.01
N TRP A 123 -42.69 -29.51 25.70
CA TRP A 123 -41.88 -30.45 24.92
C TRP A 123 -40.37 -30.16 25.04
N PHE A 124 -39.98 -28.90 24.98
CA PHE A 124 -38.56 -28.50 25.11
C PHE A 124 -37.98 -28.84 26.49
N LEU A 125 -38.71 -28.57 27.58
CA LEU A 125 -38.28 -28.94 28.93
C LEU A 125 -38.18 -30.45 29.11
N ASP A 126 -39.08 -31.22 28.50
CA ASP A 126 -39.09 -32.68 28.61
C ASP A 126 -37.97 -33.36 27.81
N ASN A 127 -37.38 -32.67 26.83
CA ASN A 127 -36.40 -33.24 25.89
C ASN A 127 -34.97 -32.70 26.08
N PHE A 128 -34.77 -31.66 26.90
CA PHE A 128 -33.45 -31.07 27.15
C PHE A 128 -33.16 -30.97 28.65
N SER A 129 -32.07 -31.61 29.08
CA SER A 129 -31.67 -31.67 30.50
C SER A 129 -31.15 -30.34 31.07
N ASN A 130 -30.88 -29.34 30.23
CA ASN A 130 -30.44 -28.00 30.64
C ASN A 130 -31.04 -26.91 29.73
N PRO A 131 -32.35 -26.65 29.84
CA PRO A 131 -33.09 -25.82 28.88
C PRO A 131 -32.81 -24.32 29.04
N TYR A 132 -32.34 -23.91 30.22
CA TYR A 132 -31.82 -22.58 30.46
C TYR A 132 -30.45 -22.73 31.10
N PRO A 133 -29.37 -22.28 30.45
CA PRO A 133 -28.07 -22.28 31.11
C PRO A 133 -28.18 -21.36 32.33
N SER A 134 -28.14 -21.96 33.53
CA SER A 134 -27.97 -21.20 34.75
C SER A 134 -26.69 -20.39 34.62
N ALA A 135 -26.78 -19.06 34.74
CA ALA A 135 -25.61 -18.21 34.86
C ALA A 135 -24.83 -18.71 36.09
N TYR A 136 -23.63 -19.24 35.85
CA TYR A 136 -22.70 -19.50 36.93
C TYR A 136 -22.13 -18.13 37.36
N GLU A 137 -22.35 -17.76 38.62
CA GLU A 137 -21.53 -16.76 39.33
C GLU A 137 -20.20 -17.37 39.77
#